data_AF-A0A966VSE7-F1
#
_entry.id   AF-A0A966VSE7-F1
#
_cell.length_a   1.000
_cell.length_b   1.000
_cell.length_c   1.000
_cell.angle_alpha   90.00
_cell.angle_beta   90.00
_cell.angle_gamma   90.00
#
_symmetry.space_group_name_H-M   'P 1'
#
loop_
_entity.id
_entity.type
_entity.pdbx_description
1 polymer ?
#
loop_
_entity_poly.entity_id
_entity_poly.type
_entity_poly.pdbx_seq_one_letter_code
_entity_poly.pdbx_strand_id
1 'polypeptide(L)'
;MPHLEIKYSIDIELDLNFLFDQLESAINELDASAGVCMCRAYPAKSYKHSHVMIEVWLLPKQHRDPVFTRALLKKLKDCVKKQVVNHSYVSVQLYYLDNNYVTGVAP
;
A
#
# COMPACT_ATOMS: atom_id res chain seq x y z
N MET A 1 -2.34 -12.13 3.83
CA MET A 1 -2.33 -10.95 4.69
C MET A 1 -1.19 -10.03 4.31
N PRO A 2 -1.41 -9.09 3.39
CA PRO A 2 -0.60 -7.88 3.30
C PRO A 2 -0.85 -6.96 4.50
N HIS A 3 0.16 -6.17 4.86
CA HIS A 3 -0.03 -4.95 5.66
C HIS A 3 0.23 -3.75 4.78
N LEU A 4 -0.60 -2.72 4.92
CA LEU A 4 -0.50 -1.52 4.11
C LEU A 4 -0.60 -0.28 4.99
N GLU A 5 0.37 0.62 4.81
CA GLU A 5 0.36 1.94 5.42
C GLU A 5 0.31 3.03 4.36
N ILE A 6 -0.50 4.05 4.62
CA ILE A 6 -0.54 5.28 3.84
C ILE A 6 -0.09 6.44 4.74
N LYS A 7 1.08 7.01 4.46
CA LYS A 7 1.60 8.22 5.13
C LYS A 7 1.42 9.39 4.17
N TYR A 8 0.73 10.44 4.59
CA TYR A 8 0.39 11.53 3.67
C TYR A 8 0.37 12.89 4.36
N SER A 9 0.70 13.95 3.63
CA SER A 9 0.52 15.33 4.09
C SER A 9 -0.96 15.66 4.28
N ILE A 10 -1.33 16.33 5.38
CA ILE A 10 -2.74 16.54 5.75
C ILE A 10 -3.52 17.48 4.82
N ASP A 11 -2.84 18.22 3.94
CA ASP A 11 -3.46 19.02 2.88
C ASP A 11 -3.90 18.20 1.66
N ILE A 12 -3.55 16.91 1.61
CA ILE A 12 -4.00 16.01 0.56
C ILE A 12 -5.33 15.38 0.99
N GLU A 13 -6.39 15.77 0.31
CA GLU A 13 -7.71 15.15 0.46
C GLU A 13 -7.69 13.74 -0.13
N LEU A 14 -8.01 12.74 0.69
CA LEU A 14 -8.08 11.34 0.29
C LEU A 14 -9.35 10.71 0.88
N ASP A 15 -10.13 10.05 0.04
CA ASP A 15 -11.12 9.07 0.52
C ASP A 15 -10.38 7.80 0.92
N LEU A 16 -10.06 7.68 2.21
CA LEU A 16 -9.26 6.58 2.72
C LEU A 16 -9.96 5.23 2.60
N ASN A 17 -11.28 5.17 2.77
CA ASN A 17 -12.01 3.90 2.68
C ASN A 17 -12.00 3.39 1.24
N PHE A 18 -12.34 4.27 0.29
CA PHE A 18 -12.26 3.92 -1.13
C PHE A 18 -10.85 3.54 -1.54
N LEU A 19 -9.84 4.28 -1.06
CA LEU A 19 -8.45 3.99 -1.39
C LEU A 19 -7.96 2.67 -0.79
N PHE A 20 -8.39 2.30 0.42
CA PHE A 20 -8.10 1.00 1.00
C PHE A 20 -8.68 -0.14 0.17
N ASP A 21 -9.94 -0.05 -0.24
CA ASP A 21 -10.60 -1.07 -1.08
C ASP A 21 -9.86 -1.23 -2.42
N GLN A 22 -9.49 -0.11 -3.05
CA GLN A 22 -8.78 -0.11 -4.33
C GLN A 22 -7.37 -0.70 -4.23
N LEU A 23 -6.65 -0.44 -3.14
CA LEU A 23 -5.30 -0.98 -2.93
C LEU A 23 -5.36 -2.47 -2.58
N GLU A 24 -6.32 -2.91 -1.77
CA GLU A 24 -6.56 -4.33 -1.50
C GLU A 24 -6.94 -5.08 -2.78
N SER A 25 -7.86 -4.54 -3.59
CA SER A 25 -8.22 -5.14 -4.89
C SER A 25 -7.02 -5.23 -5.82
N ALA A 26 -6.19 -4.18 -5.90
CA ALA A 26 -4.99 -4.18 -6.74
C ALA A 26 -4.00 -5.30 -6.35
N ILE A 27 -3.84 -5.57 -5.06
CA ILE A 27 -3.02 -6.68 -4.56
C ILE A 27 -3.67 -8.03 -4.92
N ASN A 28 -4.95 -8.21 -4.61
CA ASN A 28 -5.66 -9.48 -4.82
C ASN A 28 -5.83 -9.83 -6.31
N GLU A 29 -5.94 -8.85 -7.21
CA GLU A 29 -5.97 -9.07 -8.66
C GLU A 29 -4.66 -9.63 -9.21
N LEU A 30 -3.52 -9.31 -8.58
CA LEU A 30 -2.21 -9.87 -8.96
C LEU A 30 -1.86 -11.13 -8.16
N ASP A 31 -2.41 -11.28 -6.96
CA ASP A 31 -2.23 -12.43 -6.10
C ASP A 31 -3.51 -12.73 -5.32
N ALA A 32 -4.39 -13.56 -5.88
CA ALA A 32 -5.63 -13.97 -5.23
C ALA A 32 -5.41 -14.71 -3.90
N SER A 33 -4.20 -15.22 -3.65
CA SER A 33 -3.82 -15.86 -2.38
C SER A 33 -3.35 -14.85 -1.32
N ALA A 34 -3.35 -13.55 -1.62
CA ALA A 34 -2.99 -12.51 -0.66
C ALA A 34 -4.05 -12.37 0.43
N GLY A 35 -5.34 -12.40 0.10
CA GLY A 35 -6.43 -12.30 1.07
C GLY A 35 -6.54 -10.91 1.72
N VAL A 36 -7.09 -10.85 2.93
CA VAL A 36 -7.36 -9.59 3.66
C VAL A 36 -6.10 -8.74 3.83
N CYS A 37 -6.19 -7.45 3.51
CA CYS A 37 -5.13 -6.46 3.65
C CYS A 37 -5.38 -5.58 4.89
N MET A 38 -4.46 -5.63 5.86
CA MET A 38 -4.57 -4.78 7.04
C MET A 38 -4.05 -3.38 6.71
N CYS A 39 -5.00 -2.49 6.42
CA CYS A 39 -4.73 -1.12 6.01
C CYS A 39 -4.79 -0.13 7.18
N ARG A 40 -3.90 0.86 7.17
CA ARG A 40 -3.94 2.02 8.07
C ARG A 40 -3.37 3.26 7.39
N ALA A 41 -3.79 4.44 7.85
CA ALA A 41 -3.32 5.70 7.31
C ALA A 41 -2.88 6.66 8.43
N TYR A 42 -1.89 7.49 8.11
CA TYR A 42 -1.23 8.42 9.02
C TYR A 42 -1.11 9.80 8.37
N PRO A 43 -2.01 10.76 8.70
CA PRO A 43 -1.88 12.14 8.25
C PRO A 43 -0.74 12.85 8.99
N ALA A 44 0.18 13.45 8.24
CA ALA A 44 1.27 14.27 8.74
C ALA A 44 0.85 15.74 8.78
N LYS A 45 0.83 16.32 9.99
CA LYS A 45 0.52 17.75 10.20
C LYS A 45 1.70 18.68 9.86
N SER A 46 2.92 18.17 9.84
CA SER A 46 4.14 18.92 9.53
C SER A 46 4.87 18.25 8.38
N TYR A 47 5.05 18.99 7.28
CA TYR A 47 5.68 18.54 6.05
C TYR A 47 6.19 19.76 5.28
N LYS A 48 7.21 19.60 4.44
CA LYS A 48 7.77 20.68 3.59
C LYS A 48 7.18 20.70 2.18
N HIS A 49 6.91 19.52 1.63
CA HIS A 49 6.32 19.32 0.31
C HIS A 49 5.20 18.28 0.43
N SER A 50 4.07 18.52 -0.21
CA SER A 50 2.90 17.63 -0.16
C SER A 50 3.23 16.31 -0.86
N HIS A 51 3.06 15.21 -0.14
CA HIS A 51 3.33 13.88 -0.69
C HIS A 51 2.51 12.79 -0.01
N VAL A 52 2.39 11.67 -0.72
CA VAL A 52 1.86 10.40 -0.24
C VAL A 52 2.94 9.33 -0.39
N MET A 53 3.16 8.57 0.67
CA MET A 53 4.00 7.38 0.71
C MET A 53 3.13 6.17 1.07
N ILE A 54 3.18 5.14 0.24
CA ILE A 54 2.58 3.85 0.55
C ILE A 54 3.70 2.87 0.91
N GLU A 55 3.53 2.15 2.01
CA GLU A 55 4.38 1.02 2.35
C GLU A 55 3.54 -0.25 2.43
N VAL A 56 4.01 -1.31 1.79
CA VAL A 56 3.33 -2.61 1.77
C VAL A 56 4.28 -3.69 2.24
N TRP A 57 3.86 -4.48 3.23
CA TRP A 57 4.61 -5.64 3.70
C TRP A 57 3.92 -6.93 3.26
N LEU A 58 4.68 -7.82 2.66
CA LEU A 58 4.21 -9.08 2.09
C LEU A 58 5.05 -10.25 2.60
N LEU A 59 4.39 -11.38 2.88
CA LEU A 59 5.10 -12.66 3.00
C LEU A 59 5.77 -13.04 1.67
N PRO A 60 6.98 -13.62 1.68
CA PRO A 60 7.56 -14.19 0.48
C PRO A 60 6.71 -15.37 0.00
N LYS A 61 6.49 -15.46 -1.31
CA LYS A 61 5.86 -16.61 -1.98
C LYS A 61 6.58 -16.86 -3.29
N GLN A 62 6.57 -18.10 -3.78
CA GLN A 62 7.30 -18.49 -4.99
C GLN A 62 6.96 -17.60 -6.21
N HIS A 63 5.69 -17.21 -6.37
CA HIS A 63 5.24 -16.35 -7.48
C HIS A 63 5.44 -14.85 -7.25
N ARG A 64 5.83 -14.42 -6.04
CA ARG A 64 6.09 -13.02 -5.71
C ARG A 64 7.52 -12.64 -6.06
N ASP A 65 7.88 -12.87 -7.32
CA ASP A 65 9.20 -12.65 -7.87
C ASP A 65 9.43 -11.16 -8.22
N PRO A 66 10.58 -10.78 -8.80
CA PRO A 66 10.82 -9.40 -9.23
C PRO A 66 9.83 -8.88 -10.28
N VAL A 67 9.25 -9.74 -11.14
CA VAL A 67 8.25 -9.34 -12.14
C VAL A 67 6.95 -8.96 -11.45
N PHE A 68 6.46 -9.82 -10.55
CA PHE A 68 5.31 -9.53 -9.70
C PHE A 68 5.52 -8.24 -8.91
N THR A 69 6.68 -8.09 -8.27
CA THR A 69 7.01 -6.94 -7.43
C THR A 69 6.92 -5.63 -8.21
N ARG A 70 7.50 -5.58 -9.42
CA ARG A 70 7.42 -4.38 -10.28
C ARG A 70 6.00 -4.10 -10.75
N ALA A 71 5.24 -5.13 -11.12
CA ALA A 71 3.85 -4.98 -11.54
C ALA A 71 2.99 -4.42 -10.40
N LEU A 72 3.16 -4.95 -9.18
CA LEU A 72 2.44 -4.49 -8.00
C LEU A 72 2.81 -3.05 -7.63
N LEU A 73 4.11 -2.71 -7.56
CA LEU A 73 4.57 -1.34 -7.30
C LEU A 73 3.95 -0.34 -8.29
N LYS A 74 3.94 -0.67 -9.58
CA LYS A 74 3.32 0.17 -10.61
C LYS A 74 1.82 0.34 -10.36
N LYS A 75 1.10 -0.77 -10.12
CA LYS A 75 -0.36 -0.76 -9.95
C LYS A 75 -0.78 0.04 -8.72
N LEU A 76 -0.11 -0.15 -7.58
CA LEU A 76 -0.36 0.61 -6.35
C LEU A 76 -0.10 2.11 -6.55
N LYS A 77 1.01 2.47 -7.22
CA LYS A 77 1.30 3.87 -7.53
C LYS A 77 0.22 4.49 -8.40
N ASP A 78 -0.24 3.77 -9.42
CA ASP A 78 -1.28 4.25 -10.33
C ASP A 78 -2.64 4.40 -9.61
N CYS A 79 -2.97 3.52 -8.64
CA CYS A 79 -4.17 3.67 -7.81
C CYS A 79 -4.16 4.99 -7.03
N VAL A 80 -3.08 5.29 -6.30
CA VAL A 80 -3.00 6.54 -5.51
C VAL A 80 -2.94 7.78 -6.40
N LYS A 81 -2.18 7.74 -7.50
CA LYS A 81 -2.11 8.88 -8.43
C LYS A 81 -3.47 9.29 -9.00
N LYS A 82 -4.44 8.37 -9.10
CA LYS A 82 -5.81 8.68 -9.55
C LYS A 82 -6.66 9.35 -8.48
N GLN A 83 -6.30 9.21 -7.21
CA GLN A 83 -7.05 9.76 -6.07
C GLN A 83 -6.51 11.14 -5.63
N VAL A 84 -5.23 11.40 -5.87
CA VAL A 84 -4.60 12.67 -5.49
C VAL A 84 -4.95 13.75 -6.51
N VAL A 85 -5.71 14.75 -6.09
CA VAL A 85 -6.19 15.86 -6.95
C VAL A 85 -5.15 16.98 -7.12
N ASN A 86 -4.32 17.22 -6.11
CA ASN A 86 -3.34 18.31 -6.09
C ASN A 86 -1.93 17.83 -6.48
N HIS A 87 -1.10 18.71 -7.03
CA HIS A 87 0.29 18.38 -7.37
C HIS A 87 1.06 17.91 -6.13
N SER A 88 1.27 16.60 -6.03
CA SER A 88 1.93 15.97 -4.88
C SER A 88 2.84 14.84 -5.35
N TYR A 89 3.88 14.56 -4.58
CA TYR A 89 4.74 13.41 -4.84
C TYR A 89 4.04 12.12 -4.39
N VAL A 90 4.18 11.04 -5.16
CA VAL A 90 3.65 9.72 -4.81
C VAL A 90 4.78 8.71 -4.84
N SER A 91 5.00 8.06 -3.71
CA SER A 91 6.01 7.02 -3.52
C SER A 91 5.36 5.72 -3.06
N VAL A 92 5.91 4.59 -3.49
CA VAL A 92 5.47 3.26 -3.08
C VAL A 92 6.69 2.41 -2.78
N GLN A 93 6.70 1.78 -1.62
CA GLN A 93 7.73 0.86 -1.17
C GLN A 93 7.08 -0.48 -0.81
N LEU A 94 7.77 -1.57 -1.17
CA LEU A 94 7.35 -2.93 -0.83
C LEU A 94 8.45 -3.61 -0.03
N TYR A 95 8.07 -4.26 1.05
CA TYR A 95 8.95 -5.05 1.91
C TYR A 95 8.49 -6.51 1.89
N TYR A 96 9.46 -7.43 1.75
CA TYR A 96 9.22 -8.84 2.02
C TYR A 96 9.58 -9.14 3.46
N LEU A 97 8.63 -9.72 4.18
CA LEU A 97 8.79 -10.11 5.59
C LEU A 97 9.71 -11.32 5.69
N ASP A 98 10.47 -11.40 6.77
CA ASP A 98 11.37 -12.53 7.00
C ASP A 98 10.64 -13.78 7.54
N ASN A 99 11.39 -14.86 7.71
CA ASN A 99 10.85 -16.15 8.17
C ASN A 99 10.45 -16.17 9.65
N ASN A 100 10.82 -15.14 10.43
CA ASN A 100 10.44 -15.00 11.84
C ASN A 100 9.17 -14.16 12.02
N TYR A 101 8.61 -13.63 10.94
CA TYR A 101 7.35 -12.90 10.98
C TYR A 101 6.19 -13.83 11.34
N VAL A 102 5.49 -13.51 12.43
CA VAL A 102 4.30 -14.22 12.89
C VAL A 102 3.09 -13.31 12.74
N THR A 103 1.99 -13.88 12.29
CA THR A 103 0.73 -13.16 12.09
C THR A 103 -0.46 -14.07 12.31
N GLY A 104 -1.60 -13.51 12.69
CA GLY A 104 -2.80 -14.26 13.02
C GLY A 104 -3.96 -13.37 13.45
N VAL A 105 -5.10 -13.99 13.69
CA VAL A 105 -6.29 -13.32 14.23
C VAL A 105 -6.29 -13.54 15.73
N ALA A 106 -6.38 -12.45 16.51
CA ALA A 106 -6.62 -12.55 17.95
C ALA A 106 -8.12 -12.84 18.20
N PRO A 107 -8.47 -13.63 19.23
CA PRO A 107 -9.85 -13.87 19.63
C PRO A 107 -10.55 -12.60 20.14
#